data_AF-A0A532V4C9-F1
#
_entry.id   AF-A0A532V4C9-F1
#
_cell.length_a   1.000
_cell.length_b   1.000
_cell.length_c   1.000
_cell.angle_alpha   90.00
_cell.angle_beta   90.00
_cell.angle_gamma   90.00
#
_symmetry.space_group_name_H-M   'P 1'
#
loop_
_entity.id
_entity.type
_entity.pdbx_description
1 polymer ?
#
loop_
_entity_poly.entity_id
_entity_poly.type
_entity_poly.pdbx_seq_one_letter_code
_entity_poly.pdbx_strand_id
1 'polypeptide(L)'
;MAEEPVIIRYFKELFSNPGESLMGKIEGAEVEIKGELCPRKGNKDQLFLYGKLDGKRLSKIKFMCALCDPHMFVAADILCRSAAGKDREAVAALDLASYEGLLGGSSPEGFEHFKRARELLVLGMMEALDS
;
A
#
# COMPACT_ATOMS: atom_id res chain seq x y z
N MET A 1 -11.30 25.27 16.41
CA MET A 1 -10.10 24.44 16.16
C MET A 1 -10.45 23.55 14.99
N ALA A 2 -9.65 23.51 13.93
CA ALA A 2 -9.90 22.56 12.85
C ALA A 2 -9.62 21.15 13.37
N GLU A 3 -10.50 20.19 13.07
CA GLU A 3 -10.27 18.78 13.39
C GLU A 3 -9.03 18.28 12.63
N GLU A 4 -8.27 17.37 13.26
CA GLU A 4 -7.10 16.75 12.62
C GLU A 4 -7.54 15.92 11.39
N PRO A 5 -6.87 16.05 10.23
CA PRO A 5 -7.20 15.24 9.07
C PRO A 5 -7.11 13.74 9.38
N VAL A 6 -8.11 12.98 8.93
CA VAL A 6 -8.22 11.53 9.20
C VAL A 6 -6.95 10.75 8.84
N ILE A 7 -6.27 11.14 7.77
CA ILE A 7 -5.05 10.47 7.32
C ILE A 7 -3.86 10.70 8.25
N ILE A 8 -3.77 11.88 8.88
CA ILE A 8 -2.72 12.17 9.86
C ILE A 8 -2.98 11.38 11.14
N ARG A 9 -4.25 11.26 11.55
CA ARG A 9 -4.64 10.41 12.68
C ARG A 9 -4.28 8.95 12.42
N TYR A 10 -4.69 8.39 11.28
CA TYR A 10 -4.35 7.03 10.87
C TYR A 10 -2.82 6.81 10.83
N PHE A 11 -2.07 7.76 10.24
CA PHE A 11 -0.62 7.69 10.19
C PHE A 11 0.01 7.60 11.59
N LYS A 12 -0.47 8.37 12.56
CA LYS A 12 0.01 8.30 13.95
C LYS A 12 -0.33 6.96 14.61
N GLU A 13 -1.50 6.40 14.32
CA GLU A 13 -1.95 5.11 14.85
C GLU A 13 -1.06 3.96 14.37
N LEU A 14 -0.56 4.00 13.13
CA LEU A 14 0.37 2.99 12.59
C LEU A 14 1.64 2.81 13.43
N PHE A 15 2.17 3.89 14.01
CA PHE A 15 3.38 3.84 14.85
C PHE A 15 3.07 3.58 16.32
N SER A 16 1.81 3.67 16.71
CA SER A 16 1.39 3.39 18.09
C SER A 16 1.26 1.89 18.36
N ASN A 17 1.05 1.07 17.31
CA ASN A 17 0.85 -0.38 17.40
C ASN A 17 1.84 -1.16 16.50
N PRO A 18 3.13 -1.25 16.85
CA PRO A 18 4.15 -1.84 15.99
C PRO A 18 3.92 -3.34 15.69
N GLY A 19 3.19 -4.07 16.55
CA GLY A 19 2.85 -5.49 16.34
C GLY A 19 1.89 -5.75 15.19
N GLU A 20 1.10 -4.76 14.77
CA GLU A 20 0.15 -4.86 13.65
C GLU A 20 0.68 -4.19 12.37
N SER A 21 1.93 -3.74 12.40
CA SER A 21 2.55 -3.06 11.27
C SER A 21 2.81 -4.03 10.12
N LEU A 22 2.33 -3.67 8.93
CA LEU A 22 2.66 -4.35 7.68
C LEU A 22 3.98 -3.87 7.08
N MET A 23 4.73 -3.04 7.81
CA MET A 23 6.07 -2.64 7.40
C MET A 23 7.07 -3.80 7.48
N GLY A 24 8.00 -3.80 6.54
CA GLY A 24 9.13 -4.71 6.47
C GLY A 24 9.16 -5.55 5.20
N LYS A 25 10.07 -6.52 5.18
CA LYS A 25 10.24 -7.47 4.09
C LYS A 25 9.61 -8.81 4.43
N ILE A 26 9.40 -9.63 3.41
CA ILE A 26 9.09 -11.05 3.56
C ILE A 26 10.25 -11.84 2.96
N GLU A 27 10.81 -12.76 3.73
CA GLU A 27 11.89 -13.63 3.23
C GLU A 27 11.38 -14.57 2.14
N GLY A 28 12.09 -14.61 1.02
CA GLY A 28 11.72 -15.37 -0.18
C GLY A 28 10.40 -14.92 -0.80
N ALA A 29 10.06 -13.63 -0.74
CA ALA A 29 8.88 -13.10 -1.39
C ALA A 29 8.87 -13.46 -2.88
N GLU A 30 7.70 -13.82 -3.39
CA GLU A 30 7.51 -14.13 -4.82
C GLU A 30 7.19 -12.86 -5.60
N VAL A 31 6.46 -11.93 -4.98
CA VAL A 31 6.26 -10.59 -5.50
C VAL A 31 7.27 -9.66 -4.83
N GLU A 32 8.23 -9.15 -5.59
CA GLU A 32 9.19 -8.14 -5.13
C GLU A 32 9.26 -7.00 -6.16
N ILE A 33 8.64 -5.86 -5.85
CA ILE A 33 8.64 -4.72 -6.78
C ILE A 33 8.91 -3.40 -6.07
N LYS A 34 9.62 -2.51 -6.77
CA LYS A 34 9.98 -1.17 -6.32
C LYS A 34 9.49 -0.12 -7.32
N GLY A 35 8.93 0.97 -6.83
CA GLY A 35 8.52 2.11 -7.66
C GLY A 35 8.79 3.47 -7.01
N GLU A 36 9.08 4.47 -7.85
CA GLU A 36 9.06 5.88 -7.47
C GLU A 36 7.70 6.47 -7.83
N LEU A 37 6.85 6.73 -6.84
CA LEU A 37 5.41 6.94 -7.06
C LEU A 37 4.97 8.41 -7.03
N CYS A 38 5.86 9.34 -6.68
CA CYS A 38 5.55 10.77 -6.67
C CYS A 38 6.46 11.57 -7.58
N PRO A 39 5.92 12.19 -8.65
CA PRO A 39 6.71 13.03 -9.55
C PRO A 39 6.80 14.50 -9.11
N ARG A 40 6.23 14.89 -7.95
CA ARG A 40 6.34 16.29 -7.48
C ARG A 40 7.81 16.61 -7.21
N LYS A 41 8.29 17.73 -7.76
CA LYS A 41 9.65 18.26 -7.52
C LYS A 41 9.95 18.30 -6.02
N GLY A 42 10.67 17.29 -5.50
CA GLY A 42 11.08 17.19 -4.11
C GLY A 42 10.58 15.93 -3.37
N ASN A 43 9.40 15.40 -3.70
CA ASN A 43 8.92 14.14 -3.13
C ASN A 43 9.51 12.97 -3.90
N LYS A 44 10.12 12.04 -3.18
CA LYS A 44 10.83 10.88 -3.74
C LYS A 44 10.27 9.60 -3.14
N ASP A 45 8.95 9.52 -3.03
CA ASP A 45 8.25 8.38 -2.46
C ASP A 45 8.70 7.10 -3.15
N GLN A 46 9.54 6.34 -2.45
CA GLN A 46 10.07 5.07 -2.90
C GLN A 46 9.33 3.98 -2.16
N LEU A 47 8.43 3.29 -2.86
CA LEU A 47 7.68 2.18 -2.33
C LEU A 47 8.30 0.86 -2.77
N PHE A 48 8.41 -0.07 -1.83
CA PHE A 48 8.80 -1.45 -2.05
C PHE A 48 7.66 -2.33 -1.53
N LEU A 49 7.22 -3.29 -2.34
CA LEU A 49 6.16 -4.24 -2.00
C LEU A 49 6.72 -5.66 -2.04
N TYR A 50 6.42 -6.42 -0.99
CA TYR A 50 6.88 -7.79 -0.79
C TYR A 50 5.67 -8.68 -0.56
N GLY A 51 5.40 -9.61 -1.47
CA GLY A 51 4.24 -10.50 -1.41
C GLY A 51 4.61 -11.98 -1.43
N LYS A 52 3.84 -12.79 -0.72
CA LYS A 52 3.81 -14.26 -0.86
C LYS A 52 2.52 -14.64 -1.57
N LEU A 53 2.61 -15.63 -2.43
CA LEU A 53 1.48 -16.17 -3.15
C LEU A 53 1.03 -17.49 -2.54
N ASP A 54 -0.27 -17.75 -2.63
CA ASP A 54 -0.87 -19.08 -2.50
C ASP A 54 -1.65 -19.32 -3.78
N GLY A 55 -1.02 -20.05 -4.72
CA GLY A 55 -1.43 -20.09 -6.11
C GLY A 55 -1.39 -18.69 -6.75
N LYS A 56 -2.56 -18.13 -7.07
CA LYS A 56 -2.69 -16.81 -7.71
C LYS A 56 -3.04 -15.67 -6.75
N ARG A 57 -3.16 -15.96 -5.45
CA ARG A 57 -3.63 -15.01 -4.44
C ARG A 57 -2.49 -14.55 -3.55
N LEU A 58 -2.49 -13.27 -3.16
CA LEU A 58 -1.55 -12.74 -2.17
C LEU A 58 -1.88 -13.27 -0.77
N SER A 59 -1.22 -14.33 -0.33
CA SER A 59 -1.41 -14.88 1.02
C SER A 59 -0.87 -13.95 2.11
N LYS A 60 0.19 -13.20 1.79
CA LYS A 60 0.76 -12.17 2.67
C LYS A 60 1.36 -11.05 1.83
N ILE A 61 1.28 -9.84 2.34
CA ILE A 61 1.93 -8.67 1.74
C ILE A 61 2.48 -7.76 2.84
N LYS A 62 3.66 -7.22 2.59
CA LYS A 62 4.31 -6.19 3.40
C LYS A 62 4.86 -5.11 2.50
N PHE A 63 5.14 -3.95 3.09
CA PHE A 63 5.75 -2.84 2.37
C PHE A 63 6.95 -2.28 3.11
N MET A 64 7.85 -1.66 2.35
CA MET A 64 8.75 -0.67 2.89
C MET A 64 8.58 0.62 2.11
N CYS A 65 8.74 1.74 2.80
CA CYS A 65 8.77 3.05 2.19
C CYS A 65 10.09 3.75 2.55
N ALA A 66 10.66 4.48 1.60
CA ALA A 66 11.72 5.44 1.83
C ALA A 66 11.29 6.82 1.31
N LEU A 67 11.58 7.85 2.10
CA LEU A 67 11.31 9.25 1.78
C LEU A 67 9.83 9.59 1.54
N CYS A 68 8.88 8.70 1.87
CA CYS A 68 7.49 8.98 1.60
C CYS A 68 6.85 9.89 2.63
N ASP A 69 5.92 10.72 2.14
CA ASP A 69 5.04 11.49 2.99
C ASP A 69 4.01 10.60 3.74
N PRO A 70 3.28 11.16 4.72
CA PRO A 70 2.26 10.42 5.45
C PRO A 70 1.16 9.84 4.56
N HIS A 71 0.81 10.48 3.45
CA HIS A 71 -0.26 10.01 2.57
C HIS A 71 0.14 8.70 1.89
N MET A 72 1.37 8.65 1.39
CA MET A 72 1.93 7.46 0.77
C MET A 72 2.09 6.29 1.75
N PHE A 73 2.54 6.58 2.98
CA PHE A 73 2.65 5.55 4.03
C PHE A 73 1.29 4.91 4.35
N VAL A 74 0.27 5.74 4.56
CA VAL A 74 -1.09 5.26 4.85
C VAL A 74 -1.67 4.52 3.65
N ALA A 75 -1.47 5.04 2.44
CA ALA A 75 -1.90 4.39 1.20
C ALA A 75 -1.29 2.99 1.04
N ALA A 76 0.01 2.82 1.32
CA ALA A 76 0.69 1.53 1.24
C ALA A 76 0.18 0.54 2.28
N ASP A 77 -0.04 0.97 3.53
CA ASP A 77 -0.60 0.12 4.58
C ASP A 77 -2.03 -0.33 4.24
N ILE A 78 -2.90 0.60 3.84
CA ILE A 78 -4.28 0.30 3.43
C ILE A 78 -4.31 -0.64 2.22
N LEU A 79 -3.41 -0.45 1.24
CA LEU A 79 -3.26 -1.38 0.12
C LEU A 79 -2.91 -2.78 0.60
N CYS A 80 -1.91 -2.90 1.49
CA CYS A 80 -1.50 -4.20 2.01
C CYS A 80 -2.66 -4.91 2.75
N ARG A 81 -3.42 -4.18 3.59
CA ARG A 81 -4.62 -4.71 4.26
C ARG A 81 -5.69 -5.14 3.28
N SER A 82 -5.93 -4.35 2.23
CA SER A 82 -6.99 -4.61 1.24
C SER A 82 -6.65 -5.76 0.30
N ALA A 83 -5.37 -5.89 -0.07
CA ALA A 83 -4.87 -6.83 -1.07
C ALA A 83 -4.68 -8.25 -0.51
N ALA A 84 -4.51 -8.41 0.80
CA ALA A 84 -4.37 -9.72 1.43
C ALA A 84 -5.55 -10.65 1.08
N GLY A 85 -5.22 -11.87 0.65
CA GLY A 85 -6.16 -12.90 0.20
C GLY A 85 -6.74 -12.70 -1.21
N LYS A 86 -6.39 -11.63 -1.92
CA LYS A 86 -6.91 -11.31 -3.26
C LYS A 86 -5.97 -11.79 -4.36
N ASP A 87 -6.54 -12.08 -5.52
CA ASP A 87 -5.81 -12.25 -6.78
C ASP A 87 -5.57 -10.89 -7.46
N ARG A 88 -4.82 -10.90 -8.56
CA ARG A 88 -4.40 -9.68 -9.28
C ARG A 88 -5.60 -8.87 -9.76
N GLU A 89 -6.62 -9.53 -10.31
CA GLU A 89 -7.83 -8.88 -10.83
C GLU A 89 -8.60 -8.19 -9.71
N ALA A 90 -8.76 -8.84 -8.55
CA ALA A 90 -9.41 -8.24 -7.40
C ALA A 90 -8.59 -7.11 -6.76
N VAL A 91 -7.25 -7.19 -6.77
CA VAL A 91 -6.38 -6.07 -6.36
C VAL A 91 -6.53 -4.88 -7.31
N ALA A 92 -6.54 -5.11 -8.62
CA ALA A 92 -6.72 -4.06 -9.61
C ALA A 92 -8.08 -3.33 -9.49
N ALA A 93 -9.11 -4.06 -9.04
CA ALA A 93 -10.45 -3.53 -8.83
C ALA A 93 -10.64 -2.73 -7.52
N LEU A 94 -9.65 -2.70 -6.62
CA LEU A 94 -9.73 -1.91 -5.38
C LEU A 94 -9.93 -0.42 -5.70
N ASP A 95 -10.98 0.17 -5.15
CA ASP A 95 -11.50 1.49 -5.51
C ASP A 95 -11.49 2.48 -4.34
N LEU A 96 -12.10 3.65 -4.54
CA LEU A 96 -12.21 4.68 -3.50
C LEU A 96 -12.94 4.18 -2.26
N ALA A 97 -14.03 3.42 -2.44
CA ALA A 97 -14.80 2.88 -1.33
C ALA A 97 -13.97 1.90 -0.49
N SER A 98 -13.16 1.06 -1.15
CA SER A 98 -12.22 0.15 -0.50
C SER A 98 -11.19 0.90 0.36
N TYR A 99 -10.67 2.01 -0.17
CA TYR A 99 -9.69 2.86 0.51
C TYR A 99 -10.31 3.64 1.70
N GLU A 100 -11.39 4.37 1.46
CA GLU A 100 -12.03 5.22 2.47
C GLU A 100 -12.70 4.39 3.58
N GLY A 101 -13.17 3.18 3.26
CA GLY A 101 -13.74 2.25 4.23
C GLY A 101 -12.73 1.81 5.30
N LEU A 102 -11.46 1.63 4.92
CA LEU A 102 -10.38 1.32 5.88
C LEU A 102 -9.79 2.58 6.52
N LEU A 103 -9.69 3.68 5.79
CA LEU A 103 -9.22 4.95 6.33
C LEU A 103 -10.18 5.51 7.41
N GLY A 104 -11.48 5.22 7.29
CA GLY A 104 -12.52 5.78 8.17
C GLY A 104 -12.89 7.23 7.83
N GLY A 105 -12.72 7.63 6.57
CA GLY A 105 -12.98 8.99 6.09
C GLY A 105 -12.37 9.25 4.72
N SER A 106 -12.50 10.49 4.23
CA SER A 106 -12.00 10.88 2.91
C SER A 106 -10.59 11.48 2.95
N SER A 107 -9.76 11.09 1.98
CA SER A 107 -8.49 11.75 1.67
C SER A 107 -8.22 11.65 0.16
N PRO A 108 -8.58 12.68 -0.63
CA PRO A 108 -8.36 12.66 -2.07
C PRO A 108 -6.87 12.50 -2.45
N GLU A 109 -5.96 13.18 -1.75
CA GLU A 109 -4.52 13.04 -1.98
C GLU A 109 -4.05 11.63 -1.64
N GLY A 110 -4.46 11.09 -0.48
CA GLY A 110 -4.13 9.72 -0.09
C GLY A 110 -4.63 8.65 -1.06
N PHE A 111 -5.82 8.86 -1.66
CA PHE A 111 -6.33 7.97 -2.69
C PHE A 111 -5.51 8.02 -4.00
N GLU A 112 -4.97 9.17 -4.38
CA GLU A 112 -4.04 9.25 -5.52
C GLU A 112 -2.77 8.41 -5.28
N HIS A 113 -2.21 8.45 -4.07
CA HIS A 113 -1.08 7.58 -3.69
C HIS A 113 -1.48 6.10 -3.70
N PHE A 114 -2.68 5.77 -3.20
CA PHE A 114 -3.21 4.41 -3.19
C PHE A 114 -3.32 3.83 -4.59
N LYS A 115 -3.85 4.59 -5.57
CA LYS A 115 -3.94 4.14 -6.97
C LYS A 115 -2.58 3.77 -7.55
N ARG A 116 -1.56 4.61 -7.32
CA ARG A 116 -0.20 4.36 -7.83
C ARG A 116 0.45 3.15 -7.14
N ALA A 117 0.26 3.01 -5.83
CA ALA A 117 0.73 1.85 -5.08
C ALA A 117 0.07 0.55 -5.60
N ARG A 118 -1.24 0.60 -5.86
CA ARG A 118 -2.02 -0.52 -6.41
C ARG A 118 -1.54 -0.90 -7.80
N GLU A 119 -1.32 0.08 -8.69
CA GLU A 119 -0.78 -0.16 -10.02
C GLU A 119 0.60 -0.83 -9.97
N LEU A 120 1.48 -0.36 -9.07
CA LEU A 120 2.77 -0.99 -8.82
C LEU A 120 2.62 -2.45 -8.35
N LEU A 121 1.70 -2.71 -7.41
CA LEU A 121 1.45 -4.07 -6.92
C LEU A 121 0.95 -5.00 -8.03
N VAL A 122 0.00 -4.52 -8.85
CA VAL A 122 -0.55 -5.30 -9.96
C VAL A 122 0.53 -5.69 -10.95
N LEU A 123 1.46 -4.77 -11.26
CA LEU A 123 2.62 -5.06 -12.09
C LEU A 123 3.51 -6.14 -11.44
N GLY A 124 3.84 -6.01 -10.16
CA GLY A 124 4.65 -7.00 -9.45
C GLY A 124 3.99 -8.39 -9.38
N MET A 125 2.67 -8.45 -9.21
CA MET A 125 1.92 -9.72 -9.26
C MET A 125 1.95 -10.34 -10.65
N MET A 126 1.87 -9.54 -11.72
CA MET A 126 1.98 -10.02 -13.09
C MET A 126 3.36 -10.62 -13.35
N GLU A 127 4.43 -9.90 -13.02
CA GLU A 127 5.81 -10.38 -13.19
C GLU A 127 6.05 -11.71 -12.45
N ALA A 128 5.53 -11.83 -11.22
CA ALA A 128 5.69 -13.05 -10.42
C ALA A 128 4.88 -14.25 -10.96
N LEU A 129 3.70 -14.02 -11.54
CA LEU A 129 2.82 -15.10 -12.02
C LEU A 129 3.16 -15.57 -13.43
N ASP A 130 3.84 -14.74 -14.21
CA ASP A 130 4.25 -15.03 -15.59
C ASP A 130 5.68 -15.60 -15.67
N SER A 131 6.38 -15.72 -14.53
CA SER A 131 7.73 -16.31 -14.39
C SER A 131 7.69 -17.82 -14.18
#